data_AF-A0AAI8DHZ5-F1
#
_entry.id   AF-A0AAI8DHZ5-F1
#
_cell.length_a   1.000
_cell.length_b   1.000
_cell.length_c   1.000
_cell.angle_alpha   90.00
_cell.angle_beta   90.00
_cell.angle_gamma   90.00
#
_symmetry.space_group_name_H-M   'P 1'
#
loop_
_entity.id
_entity.type
_entity.pdbx_description
1 polymer ?
#
loop_
_entity_poly.entity_id
_entity_poly.type
_entity_poly.pdbx_seq_one_letter_code
_entity_poly.pdbx_strand_id
1 'polypeptide(L)'
;MKAKKMDKMLFQSKFPEVEVLLESETSTKIDKEYVIGSIFVTIQEIILVQHKANLTFQIPWSEIVSLDTIENFISSKLILD
;
A
#
# COMPACT_ATOMS: atom_id res chain seq x y z
N MET A 1 2.91 15.03 -1.34
CA MET A 1 4.36 15.27 -1.10
C MET A 1 4.80 15.08 0.36
N LYS A 2 4.40 15.91 1.34
CA LYS A 2 4.88 15.74 2.75
C LYS A 2 4.40 14.43 3.39
N ALA A 3 3.14 14.05 3.18
CA ALA A 3 2.57 12.80 3.72
C ALA A 3 3.29 11.56 3.17
N LYS A 4 3.40 11.42 1.84
CA LYS A 4 4.17 10.35 1.18
C LYS A 4 5.61 10.24 1.67
N LYS A 5 6.31 11.37 1.87
CA LYS A 5 7.67 11.36 2.44
C LYS A 5 7.69 10.75 3.84
N MET A 6 6.68 11.04 4.66
CA MET A 6 6.60 10.51 6.02
C MET A 6 6.21 9.03 6.05
N ASP A 7 5.32 8.61 5.16
CA ASP A 7 4.99 7.19 4.98
C ASP A 7 6.24 6.41 4.54
N LYS A 8 7.04 6.95 3.61
CA LYS A 8 8.31 6.36 3.18
C LYS A 8 9.35 6.27 4.30
N MET A 9 9.47 7.29 5.14
CA MET A 9 10.38 7.24 6.29
C MET A 9 9.95 6.17 7.30
N LEU A 10 8.63 6.06 7.56
CA LEU A 10 8.10 4.99 8.41
C LEU A 10 8.36 3.62 7.80
N PHE A 11 8.12 3.45 6.50
CA PHE A 11 8.44 2.22 5.75
C PHE A 11 9.91 1.84 5.93
N GLN A 12 10.84 2.74 5.62
CA GLN A 12 12.29 2.49 5.72
C GLN A 12 12.74 2.16 7.15
N SER A 13 12.09 2.73 8.17
CA SER A 13 12.39 2.41 9.57
C SER A 13 11.93 1.01 10.00
N LYS A 14 10.83 0.52 9.42
CA LYS A 14 10.25 -0.80 9.75
C LYS A 14 10.78 -1.93 8.86
N PHE A 15 11.14 -1.61 7.63
CA PHE A 15 11.53 -2.55 6.58
C PHE A 15 12.86 -2.14 5.93
N PRO A 16 13.96 -2.00 6.71
CA PRO A 16 15.21 -1.42 6.21
C PRO A 16 15.89 -2.25 5.10
N GLU A 17 15.61 -3.55 5.04
CA GLU A 17 16.24 -4.49 4.09
C GLU A 17 15.33 -4.84 2.90
N VAL A 18 14.12 -4.27 2.83
CA VAL A 18 13.14 -4.61 1.80
C VAL A 18 13.38 -3.77 0.55
N GLU A 19 13.60 -4.47 -0.57
CA GLU A 19 13.70 -3.85 -1.90
C GLU A 19 12.31 -3.52 -2.45
N VAL A 20 12.12 -2.25 -2.80
CA VAL A 20 10.85 -1.73 -3.35
C VAL A 20 10.91 -1.72 -4.86
N LEU A 21 9.98 -2.44 -5.50
CA LEU A 21 9.79 -2.43 -6.96
C LEU A 21 8.95 -1.23 -7.39
N LEU A 22 7.90 -0.91 -6.63
CA LEU A 22 6.98 0.19 -6.96
C LEU A 22 6.49 0.89 -5.70
N GLU A 23 6.38 2.22 -5.77
CA GLU A 23 5.84 3.07 -4.71
C GLU A 23 4.73 3.96 -5.29
N SER A 24 3.53 3.88 -4.71
CA SER A 24 2.41 4.74 -5.11
C SER A 24 1.66 5.30 -3.91
N GLU A 25 1.10 6.50 -4.04
CA GLU A 25 0.06 6.95 -3.12
C GLU A 25 -1.21 6.13 -3.42
N THR A 26 -1.97 5.79 -2.38
CA THR A 26 -3.24 5.07 -2.53
C THR A 26 -4.27 5.54 -1.53
N SER A 27 -5.51 5.17 -1.81
CA SER A 27 -6.57 5.17 -0.83
C SER A 27 -7.32 3.85 -0.88
N THR A 28 -7.50 3.22 0.27
CA THR A 28 -8.19 1.92 0.39
C THR A 28 -9.16 1.92 1.55
N LYS A 29 -9.99 0.88 1.64
CA LYS A 29 -10.92 0.67 2.73
C LYS A 29 -10.55 -0.63 3.47
N ILE A 30 -10.16 -0.52 4.73
CA ILE A 30 -9.81 -1.65 5.60
C ILE A 30 -10.83 -1.66 6.73
N ASP A 31 -11.53 -2.78 6.97
CA ASP A 31 -12.54 -2.92 8.04
C ASP A 31 -13.56 -1.78 8.13
N LYS A 32 -13.96 -1.26 6.97
CA LYS A 32 -14.87 -0.11 6.78
C LYS A 32 -14.27 1.27 7.02
N GLU A 33 -13.02 1.36 7.45
CA GLU A 33 -12.30 2.62 7.58
C GLU A 33 -11.56 2.99 6.30
N TYR A 34 -11.61 4.27 5.93
CA TYR A 34 -10.92 4.77 4.75
C TYR A 34 -9.50 5.19 5.12
N VAL A 35 -8.52 4.53 4.51
CA VAL A 35 -7.10 4.75 4.75
C VAL A 35 -6.48 5.39 3.52
N ILE A 36 -5.90 6.57 3.69
CA ILE A 36 -5.06 7.23 2.69
C ILE A 36 -3.61 7.10 3.15
N GLY A 37 -2.77 6.54 2.29
CA GLY A 37 -1.37 6.26 2.59
C GLY A 37 -0.56 5.96 1.33
N SER A 38 0.53 5.24 1.52
CA SER A 38 1.42 4.83 0.43
C SER A 38 1.50 3.30 0.37
N ILE A 39 1.47 2.74 -0.83
CA ILE A 39 1.79 1.32 -1.08
C ILE A 39 3.24 1.19 -1.53
N PHE A 40 3.89 0.15 -1.03
CA PHE A 40 5.20 -0.30 -1.43
C PHE A 40 5.06 -1.73 -1.90
N VAL A 41 5.34 -1.96 -3.17
CA VAL A 41 5.24 -3.27 -3.81
C VAL A 41 6.64 -3.87 -3.87
N THR A 42 6.78 -5.10 -3.40
CA THR A 42 8.04 -5.83 -3.33
C THR A 42 7.90 -7.16 -4.07
N ILE A 43 8.97 -7.93 -4.17
CA ILE A 43 8.91 -9.29 -4.74
C ILE A 43 8.07 -10.24 -3.86
N GLN A 44 7.94 -9.95 -2.56
CA GLN A 44 7.32 -10.85 -1.59
C GLN A 44 5.89 -10.44 -1.21
N GLU A 45 5.59 -9.14 -1.23
CA GLU A 45 4.35 -8.61 -0.69
C GLU A 45 4.01 -7.19 -1.17
N ILE A 46 2.77 -6.78 -0.88
CA ILE A 46 2.33 -5.39 -0.92
C ILE A 46 2.26 -4.86 0.51
N ILE A 47 2.89 -3.72 0.77
CA ILE A 47 2.90 -3.07 2.09
C ILE A 47 2.20 -1.72 1.99
N LEU A 48 1.08 -1.57 2.68
CA LEU A 48 0.41 -0.28 2.88
C LEU A 48 0.95 0.39 4.15
N VAL A 49 1.30 1.67 4.05
CA VAL A 49 1.80 2.48 5.16
C VAL A 49 1.02 3.77 5.28
N GLN A 50 0.64 4.12 6.51
CA GLN A 50 0.08 5.42 6.86
C GLN A 50 0.76 5.94 8.14
N HIS A 51 1.61 6.95 8.01
CA HIS A 51 2.38 7.46 9.16
C HIS A 51 1.51 8.09 10.24
N LYS A 52 0.39 8.75 9.89
CA LYS A 52 -0.47 9.48 10.84
C LYS A 52 -1.04 8.56 11.92
N ALA A 53 -1.42 7.36 11.55
CA ALA A 53 -1.93 6.34 12.46
C ALA A 53 -0.85 5.35 12.91
N ASN A 54 0.42 5.56 12.51
CA ASN A 54 1.51 4.59 12.66
C ASN A 54 1.13 3.19 12.13
N LEU A 55 0.32 3.15 11.07
CA LEU A 55 -0.26 1.92 10.55
C LEU A 55 0.60 1.35 9.43
N THR A 56 0.80 0.04 9.50
CA THR A 56 1.43 -0.77 8.45
C THR A 56 0.62 -2.03 8.26
N PHE A 57 0.23 -2.32 7.02
CA PHE A 57 -0.53 -3.50 6.65
C PHE A 57 0.24 -4.22 5.53
N GLN A 58 0.48 -5.52 5.71
CA GLN A 58 1.28 -6.37 4.82
C GLN A 58 0.34 -7.38 4.17
N ILE A 59 0.46 -7.54 2.85
CA ILE A 59 -0.30 -8.50 2.05
C ILE A 59 0.71 -9.33 1.25
N PRO A 60 1.10 -10.51 1.75
CA PRO A 60 1.95 -11.42 1.01
C PRO A 60 1.31 -11.81 -0.32
N TRP A 61 2.08 -11.91 -1.40
CA TRP A 61 1.55 -12.34 -2.69
C TRP A 61 0.89 -13.72 -2.63
N SER A 62 1.37 -14.59 -1.73
CA SER A 62 0.81 -15.93 -1.51
C SER A 62 -0.60 -15.92 -0.90
N GLU A 63 -1.02 -14.81 -0.29
CA GLU A 63 -2.36 -14.66 0.29
C GLU A 63 -3.37 -14.06 -0.71
N ILE A 64 -2.89 -13.57 -1.86
CA ILE A 64 -3.74 -13.00 -2.91
C ILE A 64 -4.24 -14.13 -3.81
N VAL A 65 -5.54 -14.34 -3.81
CA VAL A 65 -6.24 -15.35 -4.62
C VAL A 65 -6.54 -14.80 -6.01
N SER A 66 -6.91 -13.52 -6.11
CA SER A 66 -7.17 -12.87 -7.39
C SER A 66 -6.79 -11.38 -7.43
N LEU A 67 -6.50 -10.92 -8.65
CA LEU A 67 -6.14 -9.55 -8.98
C LEU A 67 -7.06 -9.06 -10.08
N ASP A 68 -7.90 -8.07 -9.77
CA ASP A 68 -8.82 -7.47 -10.72
C ASP A 68 -8.58 -5.97 -10.86
N THR A 69 -8.90 -5.44 -12.04
CA THR A 69 -8.86 -4.00 -12.31
C THR A 69 -10.24 -3.50 -12.69
N ILE A 70 -10.73 -2.50 -11.97
CA ILE A 70 -11.94 -1.77 -12.36
C ILE A 70 -11.51 -0.40 -12.90
N GLU A 71 -11.71 -0.19 -14.19
CA GLU A 71 -11.57 1.11 -14.82
C GLU A 71 -12.86 1.91 -14.63
N ASN A 72 -12.77 3.03 -13.93
CA ASN A 72 -13.82 4.03 -13.91
C ASN A 72 -13.38 5.23 -14.76
N PHE A 73 -14.34 6.05 -15.19
CA PHE A 73 -14.12 7.26 -15.99
C PHE A 73 -13.03 8.23 -15.47
N ILE A 74 -12.69 8.16 -14.17
CA ILE A 74 -11.76 9.09 -13.49
C ILE A 74 -10.57 8.35 -12.84
N SER A 75 -10.64 7.02 -12.68
CA SER A 75 -9.61 6.27 -11.94
C SER A 75 -9.67 4.78 -12.23
N SER A 76 -8.51 4.15 -12.33
CA SER A 76 -8.38 2.69 -12.25
C SER A 76 -8.22 2.26 -10.80
N LYS A 77 -8.91 1.20 -10.40
CA LYS A 77 -8.82 0.59 -9.07
C LYS A 77 -8.29 -0.82 -9.21
N LEU A 78 -7.32 -1.16 -8.37
CA LEU A 78 -6.85 -2.53 -8.17
C LEU A 78 -7.66 -3.15 -7.03
N ILE A 79 -8.24 -4.32 -7.26
CA ILE A 79 -8.93 -5.13 -6.25
C ILE A 79 -8.09 -6.37 -6.00
N LEU A 80 -7.88 -6.66 -4.71
CA LEU A 80 -7.15 -7.82 -4.20
C LEU A 80 -8.14 -8.61 -3.35
N ASP A 81 -8.39 -9.86 -3.73
CA ASP A 81 -9.20 -10.83 -2.98
C ASP A 81 -8.33 -12.03 -2.56
#